data_AF-A0A4P9W5M3-F1
#
_entry.id   AF-A0A4P9W5M3-F1
#
_cell.length_a   1.000
_cell.length_b   1.000
_cell.length_c   1.000
_cell.angle_alpha   90.00
_cell.angle_beta   90.00
_cell.angle_gamma   90.00
#
_symmetry.space_group_name_H-M   'P 1'
#
loop_
_entity.id
_entity.type
_entity.pdbx_description
1 polymer ?
#
loop_
_entity_poly.entity_id
_entity_poly.type
_entity_poly.pdbx_seq_one_letter_code
_entity_poly.pdbx_strand_id
1 'polypeptide(L)'
;PTTVIAKKASALPVGQEWNDELVESIQRTLLEDMPMSASAPGGMVEYRKALACSFVKKFSLHLAAEVPAVAALADSTAFARAKSAVNEIERPLSSALQDYSESSEPGVVGKNLVHASALKQVTGEAAYIDDIPGIQGELYGVIVGSTEAHAYIESVDASLALASPGVHGFFTAKDIPEYESRLAKDPANNPNLIGPIFRDEELFATKEVLTVGQMIGYVVAETEEKARAAAALVKVTYKKLPHVLTIEEAIETQSFFDQTIKIVTGAFDEKWDRSPIVPLETATHTVQGRARISAQEHFYLETNACLVIPKPEDDEIEIFVSSQDPTSTQILIAHVMGIPSNRVVCRVKRMGGGFGGKASRPVFLAAAAAVASRALGKPVRSMLTREEDMVMTGMRHPYLGDYKVGFTDEGRLISLDLEIYANAGYSNDLSLPVLERACTHSDNTYKIPNVRVNGRLCKTNLATNTAFRGFGGPQGMMIAEKWITHVADYLGKPVEQIRELNFYANGEKTYIDMPLEDYHFDRVWKEVITTSDY
;
A
#
# COMPACT_ATOMS: atom_id res chain seq x y z
N PRO A 1 -13.05 -7.81 -26.86
CA PRO A 1 -12.83 -6.39 -27.27
C PRO A 1 -11.81 -6.38 -28.42
N THR A 2 -11.98 -5.51 -29.41
CA THR A 2 -11.09 -5.38 -30.58
C THR A 2 -10.82 -3.90 -30.86
N THR A 3 -9.76 -3.60 -31.63
CA THR A 3 -9.55 -2.26 -32.19
C THR A 3 -10.74 -1.88 -33.08
N VAL A 4 -11.15 -0.61 -33.05
CA VAL A 4 -12.30 -0.07 -33.80
C VAL A 4 -11.91 1.16 -34.62
N ILE A 5 -12.67 1.42 -35.69
CA ILE A 5 -12.53 2.62 -36.54
C ILE A 5 -13.76 3.50 -36.32
N ALA A 6 -13.54 4.80 -36.08
CA ALA A 6 -14.62 5.79 -36.00
C ALA A 6 -15.11 6.17 -37.41
N LYS A 7 -15.97 5.32 -37.97
CA LYS A 7 -16.42 5.40 -39.37
C LYS A 7 -17.09 6.73 -39.70
N LYS A 8 -18.02 7.22 -38.88
CA LYS A 8 -18.72 8.48 -39.12
C LYS A 8 -17.76 9.65 -38.97
N ALA A 9 -16.98 9.67 -37.89
CA ALA A 9 -16.02 10.75 -37.64
C ALA A 9 -14.96 10.84 -38.75
N SER A 10 -14.49 9.69 -39.25
CA SER A 10 -13.51 9.61 -40.34
C SER A 10 -14.06 10.03 -41.71
N ALA A 11 -15.39 10.00 -41.91
CA ALA A 11 -16.02 10.41 -43.16
C ALA A 11 -16.24 11.93 -43.24
N LEU A 12 -16.36 12.62 -42.10
CA LEU A 12 -16.60 14.06 -42.03
C LEU A 12 -15.58 14.93 -42.80
N PRO A 13 -14.25 14.73 -42.68
CA PRO A 13 -13.29 15.63 -43.33
C PRO A 13 -13.24 15.49 -44.86
N VAL A 14 -13.90 14.50 -45.46
CA VAL A 14 -13.85 14.28 -46.92
C VAL A 14 -14.52 15.44 -47.65
N GLY A 15 -13.74 16.17 -48.45
CA GLY A 15 -14.23 17.29 -49.25
C GLY A 15 -14.47 18.58 -48.46
N GLN A 16 -14.04 18.65 -47.20
CA GLN A 16 -14.18 19.83 -46.36
C GLN A 16 -12.84 20.55 -46.16
N GLU A 17 -12.90 21.85 -45.85
CA GLU A 17 -11.74 22.63 -45.43
C GLU A 17 -11.38 22.33 -43.98
N TRP A 18 -10.08 22.21 -43.68
CA TRP A 18 -9.62 21.88 -42.34
C TRP A 18 -9.57 23.12 -41.43
N ASN A 19 -10.60 23.29 -40.60
CA ASN A 19 -10.73 24.40 -39.65
C ASN A 19 -11.19 23.92 -38.25
N ASP A 20 -11.23 24.82 -37.27
CA ASP A 20 -11.57 24.45 -35.88
C ASP A 20 -13.02 23.92 -35.74
N GLU A 21 -13.98 24.43 -36.52
CA GLU A 21 -15.37 23.96 -36.50
C GLU A 21 -15.49 22.49 -36.98
N LEU A 22 -14.73 22.13 -38.01
CA LEU A 22 -14.64 20.75 -38.49
C LEU A 22 -14.00 19.85 -37.42
N VAL A 23 -12.94 20.31 -36.76
CA VAL A 23 -12.27 19.54 -35.69
C VAL A 23 -13.22 19.27 -34.52
N GLU A 24 -13.98 20.27 -34.07
CA GLU A 24 -15.01 20.10 -33.04
C GLU A 24 -16.11 19.12 -33.48
N SER A 25 -16.51 19.18 -34.75
CA SER A 25 -17.50 18.26 -35.33
C SER A 25 -16.97 16.82 -35.34
N ILE A 26 -15.72 16.62 -35.74
CA ILE A 26 -15.04 15.31 -35.69
C ILE A 26 -15.01 14.80 -34.24
N GLN A 27 -14.65 15.63 -33.27
CA GLN A 27 -14.60 15.23 -31.86
C GLN A 27 -15.98 14.85 -31.32
N ARG A 28 -17.04 15.57 -31.68
CA ARG A 28 -18.41 15.24 -31.27
C ARG A 28 -18.85 13.91 -31.86
N THR A 29 -18.67 13.71 -33.16
CA THR A 29 -19.03 12.46 -33.84
C THR A 29 -18.15 11.28 -33.41
N LEU A 30 -16.90 11.53 -33.01
CA LEU A 30 -16.01 10.51 -32.44
C LEU A 30 -16.62 9.86 -31.18
N LEU A 31 -17.23 10.67 -30.31
CA LEU A 31 -17.89 10.19 -29.10
C LEU A 31 -19.18 9.41 -29.40
N GLU A 32 -19.83 9.68 -30.53
CA GLU A 32 -20.96 8.89 -31.02
C GLU A 32 -20.53 7.54 -31.60
N ASP A 33 -19.38 7.49 -32.30
CA ASP A 33 -18.82 6.26 -32.88
C ASP A 33 -18.21 5.34 -31.81
N MET A 34 -17.76 5.91 -30.69
CA MET A 34 -17.12 5.17 -29.59
C MET A 34 -17.85 5.39 -28.26
N PRO A 35 -19.11 4.94 -28.12
CA PRO A 35 -19.84 5.08 -26.87
C PRO A 35 -19.21 4.18 -25.80
N MET A 36 -18.93 4.76 -24.63
CA MET A 36 -18.46 4.03 -23.45
C MET A 36 -19.45 4.21 -22.30
N SER A 37 -19.95 3.09 -21.77
CA SER A 37 -20.76 3.09 -20.55
C SER A 37 -19.89 3.36 -19.32
N ALA A 38 -20.51 3.83 -18.23
CA ALA A 38 -19.82 4.03 -16.95
C ALA A 38 -19.21 2.73 -16.39
N SER A 39 -19.76 1.57 -16.76
CA SER A 39 -19.30 0.23 -16.35
C SER A 39 -18.28 -0.41 -17.30
N ALA A 40 -17.76 0.33 -18.28
CA ALA A 40 -16.83 -0.22 -19.25
C ALA A 40 -15.56 -0.78 -18.56
N PRO A 41 -15.13 -2.02 -18.89
CA PRO A 41 -13.89 -2.59 -18.36
C PRO A 41 -12.69 -1.65 -18.54
N GLY A 42 -11.81 -1.63 -17.54
CA GLY A 42 -10.68 -0.70 -17.43
C GLY A 42 -11.03 0.67 -16.84
N GLY A 43 -12.31 0.98 -16.58
CA GLY A 43 -12.73 2.21 -15.90
C GLY A 43 -12.31 3.49 -16.65
N MET A 44 -12.05 4.57 -15.90
CA MET A 44 -11.51 5.85 -16.41
C MET A 44 -12.23 6.36 -17.66
N VAL A 45 -13.57 6.22 -17.70
CA VAL A 45 -14.37 6.43 -18.92
C VAL A 45 -14.24 7.86 -19.42
N GLU A 46 -14.42 8.85 -18.55
CA GLU A 46 -14.32 10.26 -18.92
C GLU A 46 -12.91 10.66 -19.35
N TYR A 47 -11.88 10.11 -18.70
CA TYR A 47 -10.49 10.29 -19.12
C TYR A 47 -10.23 9.72 -20.52
N ARG A 48 -10.70 8.50 -20.80
CA ARG A 48 -10.53 7.87 -22.12
C ARG A 48 -11.26 8.63 -23.22
N LYS A 49 -12.46 9.15 -22.94
CA LYS A 49 -13.21 10.03 -23.87
C LYS A 49 -12.43 11.31 -24.15
N ALA A 50 -11.99 12.00 -23.09
CA ALA A 50 -11.21 13.22 -23.21
C ALA A 50 -9.92 12.98 -24.02
N LEU A 51 -9.20 11.89 -23.75
CA LEU A 51 -7.97 11.52 -24.45
C LEU A 51 -8.20 11.29 -25.95
N ALA A 52 -9.28 10.61 -26.32
CA ALA A 52 -9.64 10.39 -27.71
C ALA A 52 -9.87 11.73 -28.45
N CYS A 53 -10.62 12.66 -27.85
CA CYS A 53 -10.79 14.01 -28.40
C CYS A 53 -9.48 14.80 -28.43
N SER A 54 -8.64 14.69 -27.40
CA SER A 54 -7.33 15.33 -27.35
C SER A 54 -6.40 14.85 -28.46
N PHE A 55 -6.45 13.57 -28.83
CA PHE A 55 -5.68 13.05 -29.97
C PHE A 55 -6.13 13.65 -31.31
N VAL A 56 -7.43 13.90 -31.52
CA VAL A 56 -7.91 14.64 -32.70
C VAL A 56 -7.37 16.08 -32.70
N LYS A 57 -7.40 16.78 -31.55
CA LYS A 57 -6.84 18.13 -31.48
C LYS A 57 -5.33 18.14 -31.71
N LYS A 58 -4.59 17.19 -31.13
CA LYS A 58 -3.15 17.05 -31.36
C LYS A 58 -2.83 16.77 -32.83
N PHE A 59 -3.63 15.94 -33.50
CA PHE A 59 -3.51 15.71 -34.94
C PHE A 59 -3.77 16.98 -35.76
N SER A 60 -4.81 17.76 -35.42
CA SER A 60 -5.06 19.04 -36.08
C SER A 60 -3.90 20.02 -35.92
N LEU A 61 -3.31 20.12 -34.73
CA LEU A 61 -2.15 20.97 -34.49
C LEU A 61 -0.92 20.46 -35.27
N HIS A 62 -0.74 19.16 -35.37
CA HIS A 62 0.33 18.56 -36.16
C HIS A 62 0.18 18.89 -37.65
N LEU A 63 -1.04 18.82 -38.19
CA LEU A 63 -1.30 19.26 -39.57
C LEU A 63 -1.00 20.75 -39.78
N ALA A 64 -1.38 21.62 -38.83
CA ALA A 64 -1.05 23.03 -38.90
C ALA A 64 0.46 23.30 -38.82
N ALA A 65 1.24 22.41 -38.18
CA ALA A 65 2.69 22.50 -38.12
C ALA A 65 3.38 22.04 -39.41
N GLU A 66 2.89 20.95 -40.01
CA GLU A 66 3.59 20.23 -41.10
C GLU A 66 3.01 20.51 -42.50
N VAL A 67 1.76 20.98 -42.61
CA VAL A 67 1.06 21.17 -43.89
C VAL A 67 0.85 22.66 -44.16
N PRO A 68 1.59 23.29 -45.10
CA PRO A 68 1.54 24.73 -45.35
C PRO A 68 0.14 25.27 -45.67
N ALA A 69 -0.68 24.49 -46.39
CA ALA A 69 -2.05 24.87 -46.72
C ALA A 69 -2.95 24.97 -45.47
N VAL A 70 -2.74 24.10 -44.47
CA VAL A 70 -3.47 24.14 -43.19
C VAL A 70 -2.89 25.25 -42.29
N ALA A 71 -1.57 25.42 -42.30
CA ALA A 71 -0.89 26.49 -41.57
C ALA A 71 -1.42 27.89 -41.97
N ALA A 72 -1.70 28.10 -43.26
CA ALA A 72 -2.25 29.36 -43.78
C ALA A 72 -3.67 29.69 -43.27
N LEU A 73 -4.40 28.68 -42.80
CA LEU A 73 -5.76 28.80 -42.27
C LEU A 73 -5.78 28.88 -40.74
N ALA A 74 -4.67 28.57 -40.08
CA ALA A 74 -4.57 28.55 -38.63
C ALA A 74 -4.37 29.97 -38.06
N ASP A 75 -4.99 30.25 -36.91
CA ASP A 75 -4.65 31.43 -36.12
C ASP A 75 -3.21 31.31 -35.59
N SER A 76 -2.32 32.11 -36.16
CA SER A 76 -0.90 32.15 -35.81
C SER A 76 -0.63 32.37 -34.32
N THR A 77 -1.48 33.13 -33.60
CA THR A 77 -1.32 33.42 -32.17
C THR A 77 -1.75 32.22 -31.33
N ALA A 78 -2.89 31.61 -31.67
CA ALA A 78 -3.37 30.40 -31.01
C ALA A 78 -2.41 29.22 -31.22
N PHE A 79 -1.90 29.05 -32.45
CA PHE A 79 -0.94 28.02 -32.78
C PHE A 79 0.39 28.20 -32.04
N ALA A 80 0.91 29.44 -31.96
CA ALA A 80 2.14 29.73 -31.22
C ALA A 80 2.04 29.32 -29.74
N ARG A 81 0.89 29.52 -29.10
CA ARG A 81 0.62 29.07 -27.72
C ARG A 81 0.52 27.56 -27.59
N ALA A 82 0.06 26.87 -28.63
CA ALA A 82 -0.18 25.43 -28.63
C ALA A 82 0.97 24.60 -29.23
N LYS A 83 2.04 25.24 -29.72
CA LYS A 83 3.16 24.59 -30.42
C LYS A 83 3.80 23.46 -29.62
N SER A 84 3.87 23.57 -28.30
CA SER A 84 4.42 22.51 -27.44
C SER A 84 3.61 21.20 -27.49
N ALA A 85 2.33 21.26 -27.83
CA ALA A 85 1.45 20.09 -27.84
C ALA A 85 1.78 19.07 -28.94
N VAL A 86 2.44 19.50 -30.02
CA VAL A 86 2.86 18.63 -31.12
C VAL A 86 4.26 18.05 -30.94
N ASN A 87 5.05 18.60 -30.02
CA ASN A 87 6.35 18.06 -29.70
C ASN A 87 6.21 16.66 -29.08
N GLU A 88 7.16 15.79 -29.38
CA GLU A 88 7.31 14.53 -28.65
C GLU A 88 7.90 14.80 -27.27
N ILE A 89 7.52 13.98 -26.29
CA ILE A 89 8.11 14.06 -24.96
C ILE A 89 9.43 13.28 -25.00
N GLU A 90 10.53 14.00 -25.17
CA GLU A 90 11.86 13.45 -25.01
C GLU A 90 12.24 13.42 -23.53
N ARG A 91 12.54 12.24 -22.99
CA ARG A 91 13.03 12.08 -21.62
C ARG A 91 14.56 12.10 -21.65
N PRO A 92 15.22 13.09 -21.03
CA PRO A 92 16.68 13.10 -20.97
C PRO A 92 17.18 11.92 -20.16
N LEU A 93 18.45 11.54 -20.38
CA LEU A 93 19.14 10.62 -19.49
C LEU A 93 19.18 11.21 -18.09
N SER A 94 18.94 10.36 -17.08
CA SER A 94 19.01 10.77 -15.68
C SER A 94 20.43 11.22 -15.35
N SER A 95 20.56 12.39 -14.75
CA SER A 95 21.79 12.89 -14.13
C SER A 95 21.56 13.10 -12.64
N ALA A 96 22.62 13.01 -11.84
CA ALA A 96 22.53 13.21 -10.40
C ALA A 96 23.84 13.78 -9.86
N LEU A 97 23.73 14.66 -8.86
CA LEU A 97 24.83 15.16 -8.05
C LEU A 97 24.65 14.59 -6.64
N GLN A 98 25.72 14.09 -6.02
CA GLN A 98 25.73 13.70 -4.61
C GLN A 98 26.81 14.49 -3.89
N ASP A 99 26.43 15.20 -2.84
CA ASP A 99 27.34 15.92 -1.97
C ASP A 99 27.31 15.30 -0.57
N TYR A 100 28.47 14.90 -0.06
CA TYR A 100 28.65 14.31 1.26
C TYR A 100 30.08 14.50 1.73
N SER A 101 30.27 14.56 3.05
CA SER A 101 31.60 14.60 3.66
C SER A 101 32.09 13.18 3.97
N GLU A 102 33.38 12.92 3.73
CA GLU A 102 34.05 11.70 4.18
C GLU A 102 34.86 11.94 5.45
N SER A 103 34.82 10.99 6.37
CA SER A 103 35.61 11.04 7.60
C SER A 103 37.10 10.76 7.32
N SER A 104 37.98 11.60 7.88
CA SER A 104 39.43 11.39 7.87
C SER A 104 39.92 10.41 8.94
N GLU A 105 39.04 9.99 9.86
CA GLU A 105 39.39 9.11 10.98
C GLU A 105 39.80 7.69 10.51
N PRO A 106 40.73 7.02 11.24
CA PRO A 106 41.06 5.63 10.99
C PRO A 106 39.85 4.73 11.29
N GLY A 107 39.39 3.96 10.29
CA GLY A 107 38.21 3.10 10.39
C GLY A 107 37.37 3.10 9.11
N VAL A 108 36.18 2.51 9.18
CA VAL A 108 35.21 2.42 8.07
C VAL A 108 34.00 3.35 8.25
N VAL A 109 33.79 3.89 9.45
CA VAL A 109 32.67 4.79 9.75
C VAL A 109 32.87 6.13 9.05
N GLY A 110 31.85 6.59 8.32
CA GLY A 110 31.90 7.85 7.55
C GLY A 110 32.61 7.74 6.19
N LYS A 111 32.85 6.52 5.68
CA LYS A 111 33.42 6.29 4.34
C LYS A 111 32.38 5.71 3.39
N ASN A 112 32.48 6.05 2.11
CA ASN A 112 31.61 5.51 1.07
C ASN A 112 32.08 4.11 0.62
N LEU A 113 31.72 3.09 1.39
CA LEU A 113 32.03 1.70 1.06
C LEU A 113 30.90 1.03 0.29
N VAL A 114 31.27 0.26 -0.73
CA VAL A 114 30.34 -0.57 -1.49
C VAL A 114 29.72 -1.61 -0.56
N HIS A 115 28.42 -1.86 -0.74
CA HIS A 115 27.69 -2.88 0.02
C HIS A 115 28.38 -4.24 -0.07
N ALA A 116 28.58 -4.91 1.07
CA ALA A 116 29.42 -6.12 1.17
C ALA A 116 28.94 -7.32 0.31
N SER A 117 27.68 -7.33 -0.13
CA SER A 117 27.14 -8.35 -1.04
C SER A 117 26.92 -7.85 -2.48
N ALA A 118 27.29 -6.61 -2.81
CA ALA A 118 27.00 -6.02 -4.13
C ALA A 118 27.56 -6.86 -5.28
N LEU A 119 28.83 -7.27 -5.19
CA LEU A 119 29.46 -8.11 -6.22
C LEU A 119 28.72 -9.44 -6.40
N LYS A 120 28.32 -10.08 -5.30
CA LYS A 120 27.54 -11.34 -5.34
C LYS A 120 26.15 -11.13 -5.95
N GLN A 121 25.55 -9.96 -5.74
CA GLN A 121 24.23 -9.64 -6.31
C GLN A 121 24.32 -9.43 -7.82
N VAL A 122 25.37 -8.78 -8.32
CA VAL A 122 25.54 -8.55 -9.77
C VAL A 122 26.03 -9.79 -10.52
N THR A 123 26.66 -10.75 -9.83
CA THR A 123 27.10 -12.04 -10.42
C THR A 123 26.07 -13.16 -10.29
N GLY A 124 24.99 -12.96 -9.51
CA GLY A 124 24.01 -14.01 -9.21
C GLY A 124 24.44 -15.02 -8.14
N GLU A 125 25.56 -14.79 -7.45
CA GLU A 125 26.07 -15.66 -6.38
C GLU A 125 25.39 -15.42 -5.01
N ALA A 126 24.64 -14.32 -4.87
CA ALA A 126 23.92 -14.01 -3.65
C ALA A 126 22.64 -14.84 -3.53
N ALA A 127 22.70 -15.95 -2.79
CA ALA A 127 21.53 -16.82 -2.57
C ALA A 127 20.38 -16.15 -1.77
N TYR A 128 19.18 -16.16 -2.33
CA TYR A 128 17.90 -15.85 -1.68
C TYR A 128 17.20 -17.15 -1.23
N ILE A 129 15.95 -17.08 -0.76
CA ILE A 129 15.27 -18.26 -0.24
C ILE A 129 15.13 -19.35 -1.30
N ASP A 130 14.68 -18.97 -2.50
CA ASP A 130 14.42 -19.96 -3.55
C ASP A 130 15.71 -20.46 -4.24
N ASP A 131 16.84 -19.78 -4.03
CA ASP A 131 18.15 -20.23 -4.53
C ASP A 131 18.79 -21.31 -3.64
N ILE A 132 18.21 -21.60 -2.47
CA ILE A 132 18.70 -22.68 -1.59
C ILE A 132 18.57 -24.00 -2.37
N PRO A 133 19.65 -24.80 -2.51
CA PRO A 133 19.58 -26.07 -3.22
C PRO A 133 18.50 -26.99 -2.65
N GLY A 134 17.80 -27.71 -3.53
CA GLY A 134 16.75 -28.64 -3.14
C GLY A 134 17.24 -29.72 -2.18
N ILE A 135 16.44 -30.00 -1.17
CA ILE A 135 16.67 -31.05 -0.19
C ILE A 135 16.01 -32.35 -0.68
N GLN A 136 16.64 -33.48 -0.41
CA GLN A 136 16.07 -34.77 -0.78
C GLN A 136 14.69 -34.96 -0.13
N GLY A 137 13.68 -35.23 -0.97
CA GLY A 137 12.30 -35.43 -0.52
C GLY A 137 11.56 -34.14 -0.16
N GLU A 138 12.13 -32.97 -0.48
CA GLU A 138 11.47 -31.67 -0.43
C GLU A 138 10.21 -31.65 -1.31
N LEU A 139 9.18 -30.98 -0.81
CA LEU A 139 7.89 -30.78 -1.48
C LEU A 139 7.60 -29.29 -1.65
N TYR A 140 6.65 -28.98 -2.52
CA TYR A 140 6.25 -27.62 -2.84
C TYR A 140 4.81 -27.37 -2.40
N GLY A 141 4.61 -26.29 -1.65
CA GLY A 141 3.31 -25.91 -1.13
C GLY A 141 2.76 -24.64 -1.78
N VAL A 142 1.45 -24.65 -2.05
CA VAL A 142 0.71 -23.58 -2.73
C VAL A 142 -0.58 -23.30 -1.96
N ILE A 143 -0.93 -22.04 -1.82
CA ILE A 143 -2.12 -21.60 -1.10
C ILE A 143 -3.40 -21.87 -1.92
N VAL A 144 -4.51 -22.08 -1.23
CA VAL A 144 -5.86 -21.99 -1.79
C VAL A 144 -6.53 -20.81 -1.11
N GLY A 145 -6.67 -19.70 -1.83
CA GLY A 145 -7.22 -18.44 -1.31
C GLY A 145 -8.71 -18.25 -1.63
N SER A 146 -9.37 -17.41 -0.84
CA SER A 146 -10.74 -16.97 -1.09
C SER A 146 -10.88 -16.23 -2.42
N THR A 147 -11.98 -16.47 -3.13
CA THR A 147 -12.39 -15.70 -4.32
C THR A 147 -13.48 -14.67 -4.01
N GLU A 148 -13.89 -14.55 -2.76
CA GLU A 148 -14.97 -13.66 -2.32
C GLU A 148 -14.44 -12.66 -1.28
N ALA A 149 -14.90 -11.40 -1.36
CA ALA A 149 -14.53 -10.35 -0.41
C ALA A 149 -15.14 -10.61 0.98
N HIS A 150 -16.35 -11.15 1.04
CA HIS A 150 -17.03 -11.47 2.30
C HIS A 150 -18.06 -12.58 2.08
N ALA A 151 -17.88 -13.74 2.72
CA ALA A 151 -18.80 -14.86 2.57
C ALA A 151 -18.64 -15.88 3.70
N TYR A 152 -19.70 -16.64 3.98
CA TYR A 152 -19.55 -17.91 4.70
C TYR A 152 -19.04 -19.00 3.76
N ILE A 153 -18.14 -19.84 4.26
CA ILE A 153 -17.69 -21.05 3.60
C ILE A 153 -18.74 -22.14 3.86
N GLU A 154 -19.45 -22.58 2.83
CA GLU A 154 -20.43 -23.67 2.96
C GLU A 154 -19.76 -25.04 2.86
N SER A 155 -18.80 -25.18 1.95
CA SER A 155 -18.02 -26.41 1.78
C SER A 155 -16.70 -26.17 1.07
N VAL A 156 -15.73 -27.05 1.34
CA VAL A 156 -14.45 -27.14 0.65
C VAL A 156 -14.27 -28.59 0.19
N ASP A 157 -14.20 -28.80 -1.12
CA ASP A 157 -13.99 -30.10 -1.75
C ASP A 157 -12.61 -30.12 -2.44
N ALA A 158 -11.68 -30.85 -1.84
CA ALA A 158 -10.33 -31.05 -2.35
C ALA A 158 -10.14 -32.46 -2.98
N SER A 159 -11.21 -33.23 -3.20
CA SER A 159 -11.11 -34.62 -3.66
C SER A 159 -10.33 -34.78 -4.97
N LEU A 160 -10.57 -33.90 -5.95
CA LEU A 160 -9.85 -33.90 -7.23
C LEU A 160 -8.38 -33.49 -7.08
N ALA A 161 -8.10 -32.53 -6.20
CA ALA A 161 -6.73 -32.12 -5.88
C ALA A 161 -5.96 -33.28 -5.25
N LEU A 162 -6.53 -33.95 -4.24
CA LEU A 162 -5.93 -35.09 -3.55
C LEU A 162 -5.74 -36.31 -4.46
N ALA A 163 -6.59 -36.50 -5.46
CA ALA A 163 -6.45 -37.57 -6.45
C ALA A 163 -5.40 -37.27 -7.54
N SER A 164 -4.87 -36.04 -7.60
CA SER A 164 -3.93 -35.64 -8.64
C SER A 164 -2.54 -36.26 -8.42
N PRO A 165 -1.86 -36.74 -9.49
CA PRO A 165 -0.56 -37.38 -9.35
C PRO A 165 0.50 -36.47 -8.72
N GLY A 166 1.21 -37.00 -7.71
CA GLY A 166 2.28 -36.28 -7.00
C GLY A 166 1.79 -35.30 -5.92
N VAL A 167 0.48 -35.24 -5.64
CA VAL A 167 -0.06 -34.49 -4.50
C VAL A 167 0.11 -35.31 -3.23
N HIS A 168 0.63 -34.66 -2.19
CA HIS A 168 0.88 -35.26 -0.88
C HIS A 168 -0.18 -34.90 0.17
N GLY A 169 -0.90 -33.79 -0.01
CA GLY A 169 -1.97 -33.41 0.91
C GLY A 169 -2.60 -32.06 0.59
N PHE A 170 -3.75 -31.84 1.22
CA PHE A 170 -4.42 -30.55 1.32
C PHE A 170 -4.67 -30.28 2.80
N PHE A 171 -4.10 -29.19 3.29
CA PHE A 171 -4.09 -28.84 4.71
C PHE A 171 -5.01 -27.65 4.98
N THR A 172 -5.70 -27.71 6.11
CA THR A 172 -6.66 -26.72 6.60
C THR A 172 -6.44 -26.49 8.09
N ALA A 173 -7.29 -25.67 8.74
CA ALA A 173 -7.22 -25.45 10.19
C ALA A 173 -7.27 -26.76 11.02
N LYS A 174 -7.92 -27.81 10.50
CA LYS A 174 -8.05 -29.11 11.20
C LYS A 174 -6.72 -29.86 11.32
N ASP A 175 -5.77 -29.54 10.44
CA ASP A 175 -4.46 -30.17 10.39
C ASP A 175 -3.44 -29.47 11.31
N ILE A 176 -3.84 -28.35 11.91
CA ILE A 176 -3.04 -27.70 12.95
C ILE A 176 -2.90 -28.65 14.15
N PRO A 177 -1.68 -28.89 14.65
CA PRO A 177 -1.46 -29.81 15.76
C PRO A 177 -2.32 -29.48 16.98
N GLU A 178 -3.00 -30.49 17.50
CA GLU A 178 -3.86 -30.38 18.69
C GLU A 178 -4.98 -29.33 18.57
N TYR A 179 -5.45 -29.04 17.34
CA TYR A 179 -6.45 -28.01 17.08
C TYR A 179 -7.69 -28.10 18.00
N GLU A 180 -8.38 -29.25 17.98
CA GLU A 180 -9.61 -29.44 18.76
C GLU A 180 -9.34 -29.48 20.28
N SER A 181 -8.28 -30.15 20.72
CA SER A 181 -7.95 -30.28 22.14
C SER A 181 -7.53 -28.95 22.77
N ARG A 182 -6.78 -28.12 22.03
CA ARG A 182 -6.37 -26.78 22.49
C ARG A 182 -7.57 -25.84 22.58
N LEU A 183 -8.46 -25.84 21.58
CA LEU A 183 -9.69 -25.06 21.62
C LEU A 183 -10.63 -25.49 22.75
N ALA A 184 -10.75 -26.79 23.02
CA ALA A 184 -11.56 -27.29 24.12
C ALA A 184 -10.99 -26.90 25.50
N LYS A 185 -9.66 -26.82 25.63
CA LYS A 185 -8.97 -26.47 26.88
C LYS A 185 -9.03 -24.97 27.17
N ASP A 186 -8.78 -24.15 26.15
CA ASP A 186 -8.81 -22.69 26.25
C ASP A 186 -9.18 -22.08 24.89
N PRO A 187 -10.44 -21.65 24.70
CA PRO A 187 -10.87 -21.00 23.46
C PRO A 187 -10.10 -19.72 23.14
N ALA A 188 -9.52 -19.03 24.13
CA ALA A 188 -8.69 -17.84 23.91
C ALA A 188 -7.30 -18.18 23.34
N ASN A 189 -6.86 -19.44 23.47
CA ASN A 189 -5.61 -19.95 22.90
C ASN A 189 -5.85 -20.71 21.59
N ASN A 190 -6.67 -20.15 20.70
CA ASN A 190 -6.90 -20.71 19.38
C ASN A 190 -5.58 -20.78 18.58
N PRO A 191 -5.10 -21.97 18.19
CA PRO A 191 -3.84 -22.12 17.48
C PRO A 191 -3.90 -21.64 16.03
N ASN A 192 -5.09 -21.47 15.47
CA ASN A 192 -5.30 -20.92 14.12
C ASN A 192 -5.28 -19.39 14.12
N LEU A 193 -5.37 -18.71 15.27
CA LEU A 193 -5.29 -17.26 15.36
C LEU A 193 -3.85 -16.80 15.53
N ILE A 194 -3.38 -16.00 14.57
CA ILE A 194 -2.05 -15.37 14.54
C ILE A 194 -2.16 -13.88 14.24
N GLY A 195 -1.07 -13.16 14.46
CA GLY A 195 -0.94 -11.73 14.19
C GLY A 195 0.15 -11.11 15.07
N PRO A 196 0.73 -9.97 14.65
CA PRO A 196 1.93 -9.41 15.29
C PRO A 196 1.64 -8.77 16.66
N ILE A 197 0.48 -8.14 16.84
CA ILE A 197 0.07 -7.46 18.08
C ILE A 197 -1.16 -8.15 18.68
N PHE A 198 -2.21 -8.28 17.86
CA PHE A 198 -3.42 -9.01 18.20
C PHE A 198 -3.44 -10.32 17.42
N ARG A 199 -3.94 -11.39 18.03
CA ARG A 199 -4.16 -12.68 17.35
C ARG A 199 -5.58 -12.71 16.82
N ASP A 200 -5.83 -11.93 15.78
CA ASP A 200 -7.15 -11.71 15.19
C ASP A 200 -7.26 -12.13 13.72
N GLU A 201 -6.24 -12.81 13.17
CA GLU A 201 -6.27 -13.41 11.83
C GLU A 201 -6.22 -14.94 11.90
N GLU A 202 -7.14 -15.60 11.21
CA GLU A 202 -7.05 -17.04 10.99
C GLU A 202 -5.96 -17.36 9.95
N LEU A 203 -5.04 -18.29 10.29
CA LEU A 203 -4.08 -18.86 9.34
C LEU A 203 -4.81 -19.55 8.18
N PHE A 204 -5.81 -20.38 8.51
CA PHE A 204 -6.74 -20.99 7.56
C PHE A 204 -8.17 -20.56 7.90
N ALA A 205 -8.84 -19.87 6.99
CA ALA A 205 -10.23 -19.47 7.16
C ALA A 205 -11.13 -20.70 7.38
N THR A 206 -11.88 -20.70 8.49
CA THR A 206 -12.65 -21.88 8.91
C THR A 206 -14.13 -21.81 8.56
N LYS A 207 -14.75 -20.65 8.78
CA LYS A 207 -16.21 -20.44 8.64
C LYS A 207 -16.55 -19.31 7.70
N GLU A 208 -15.74 -18.27 7.70
CA GLU A 208 -16.02 -17.00 7.05
C GLU A 208 -14.73 -16.49 6.41
N VAL A 209 -14.86 -16.03 5.17
CA VAL A 209 -13.81 -15.30 4.48
C VAL A 209 -14.15 -13.82 4.53
N LEU A 210 -13.13 -13.02 4.84
CA LEU A 210 -13.23 -11.59 5.10
C LEU A 210 -12.49 -10.75 4.04
N THR A 211 -11.76 -11.39 3.13
CA THR A 211 -11.14 -10.76 1.97
C THR A 211 -10.89 -11.77 0.85
N VAL A 212 -10.80 -11.29 -0.39
CA VAL A 212 -10.21 -12.06 -1.49
C VAL A 212 -8.75 -12.38 -1.14
N GLY A 213 -8.31 -13.60 -1.46
CA GLY A 213 -6.96 -14.10 -1.17
C GLY A 213 -6.72 -14.61 0.25
N GLN A 214 -7.69 -14.49 1.17
CA GLN A 214 -7.56 -15.08 2.50
C GLN A 214 -7.37 -16.60 2.38
N MET A 215 -6.34 -17.13 3.03
CA MET A 215 -5.96 -18.54 2.89
C MET A 215 -7.05 -19.43 3.52
N ILE A 216 -7.62 -20.33 2.72
CA ILE A 216 -8.60 -21.34 3.16
C ILE A 216 -7.91 -22.68 3.40
N GLY A 217 -6.90 -22.98 2.59
CA GLY A 217 -6.09 -24.18 2.75
C GLY A 217 -4.78 -24.11 1.97
N TYR A 218 -4.06 -25.22 1.97
CA TYR A 218 -2.70 -25.32 1.43
C TYR A 218 -2.46 -26.68 0.79
N VAL A 219 -2.18 -26.71 -0.51
CA VAL A 219 -1.89 -27.94 -1.26
C VAL A 219 -0.38 -28.16 -1.30
N VAL A 220 0.06 -29.39 -1.06
CA VAL A 220 1.48 -29.77 -1.17
C VAL A 220 1.66 -30.88 -2.20
N ALA A 221 2.65 -30.74 -3.09
CA ALA A 221 2.98 -31.73 -4.12
C ALA A 221 4.50 -31.86 -4.34
N GLU A 222 4.91 -32.83 -5.17
CA GLU A 222 6.32 -33.09 -5.52
C GLU A 222 7.00 -31.95 -6.30
N THR A 223 6.23 -31.16 -7.05
CA THR A 223 6.72 -29.98 -7.79
C THR A 223 5.74 -28.83 -7.65
N GLU A 224 6.23 -27.60 -7.85
CA GLU A 224 5.40 -26.40 -7.78
C GLU A 224 4.27 -26.44 -8.81
N GLU A 225 4.54 -26.87 -10.04
CA GLU A 225 3.53 -26.93 -11.11
C GLU A 225 2.39 -27.89 -10.76
N LYS A 226 2.72 -29.04 -10.16
CA LYS A 226 1.72 -30.00 -9.68
C LYS A 226 0.91 -29.43 -8.53
N ALA A 227 1.55 -28.75 -7.59
CA ALA A 227 0.86 -28.12 -6.45
C ALA A 227 -0.11 -27.04 -6.93
N ARG A 228 0.29 -26.19 -7.88
CA ARG A 228 -0.56 -25.15 -8.48
C ARG A 228 -1.73 -25.74 -9.27
N ALA A 229 -1.46 -26.74 -10.10
CA ALA A 229 -2.52 -27.42 -10.86
C ALA A 229 -3.55 -28.07 -9.93
N ALA A 230 -3.11 -28.70 -8.84
CA ALA A 230 -3.99 -29.30 -7.86
C ALA A 230 -4.75 -28.26 -7.01
N ALA A 231 -4.12 -27.14 -6.62
CA ALA A 231 -4.77 -26.03 -5.92
C ALA A 231 -5.96 -25.46 -6.73
N ALA A 232 -5.82 -25.34 -8.05
CA ALA A 232 -6.89 -24.89 -8.94
C ALA A 232 -8.08 -25.88 -9.04
N LEU A 233 -7.92 -27.12 -8.61
CA LEU A 233 -8.99 -28.13 -8.58
C LEU A 233 -9.79 -28.14 -7.28
N VAL A 234 -9.34 -27.43 -6.24
CA VAL A 234 -10.07 -27.30 -4.97
C VAL A 234 -11.30 -26.43 -5.19
N LYS A 235 -12.48 -26.99 -4.91
CA LYS A 235 -13.75 -26.29 -5.06
C LYS A 235 -14.22 -25.77 -3.71
N VAL A 236 -14.35 -24.44 -3.62
CA VAL A 236 -14.95 -23.79 -2.45
C VAL A 236 -16.32 -23.26 -2.82
N THR A 237 -17.33 -23.58 -2.00
CA THR A 237 -18.69 -23.06 -2.15
C THR A 237 -18.94 -21.98 -1.09
N TYR A 238 -19.49 -20.85 -1.53
CA TYR A 238 -19.67 -19.67 -0.69
C TYR A 238 -21.13 -19.23 -0.62
N LYS A 239 -21.52 -18.76 0.56
CA LYS A 239 -22.70 -17.91 0.75
C LYS A 239 -22.26 -16.47 0.95
N LYS A 240 -22.35 -15.65 -0.11
CA LYS A 240 -21.92 -14.24 -0.11
C LYS A 240 -22.62 -13.40 0.95
N LEU A 241 -21.88 -12.46 1.53
CA LEU A 241 -22.35 -11.52 2.55
C LEU A 241 -22.15 -10.07 2.07
N PRO A 242 -22.91 -9.10 2.63
CA PRO A 242 -22.65 -7.68 2.39
C PRO A 242 -21.24 -7.29 2.85
N HIS A 243 -20.51 -6.51 2.06
CA HIS A 243 -19.13 -6.13 2.35
C HIS A 243 -18.95 -4.62 2.46
N VAL A 244 -17.88 -4.21 3.14
CA VAL A 244 -17.41 -2.82 3.25
C VAL A 244 -16.03 -2.73 2.59
N LEU A 245 -15.81 -1.86 1.61
CA LEU A 245 -14.53 -1.78 0.88
C LEU A 245 -13.84 -0.43 1.05
N THR A 246 -14.62 0.65 1.17
CA THR A 246 -14.11 2.02 1.25
C THR A 246 -14.10 2.55 2.68
N ILE A 247 -13.28 3.58 2.92
CA ILE A 247 -13.29 4.32 4.19
C ILE A 247 -14.66 4.95 4.42
N GLU A 248 -15.28 5.50 3.38
CA GLU A 248 -16.63 6.08 3.45
C GLU A 248 -17.67 5.08 3.90
N GLU A 249 -17.72 3.90 3.29
CA GLU A 249 -18.66 2.83 3.67
C GLU A 249 -18.40 2.40 5.12
N ALA A 250 -17.13 2.32 5.55
CA ALA A 250 -16.78 2.00 6.93
C ALA A 250 -17.28 3.08 7.91
N ILE A 251 -17.18 4.36 7.54
CA ILE A 251 -17.73 5.47 8.34
C ILE A 251 -19.26 5.39 8.39
N GLU A 252 -19.92 5.19 7.26
CA GLU A 252 -21.39 5.12 7.17
C GLU A 252 -21.95 3.95 7.99
N THR A 253 -21.30 2.79 7.92
CA THR A 253 -21.72 1.57 8.62
C THR A 253 -21.16 1.44 10.04
N GLN A 254 -20.37 2.40 10.51
CA GLN A 254 -19.64 2.36 11.79
C GLN A 254 -18.74 1.12 11.94
N SER A 255 -18.17 0.65 10.83
CA SER A 255 -17.23 -0.49 10.79
C SER A 255 -15.82 -0.04 11.14
N PHE A 256 -15.52 0.00 12.43
CA PHE A 256 -14.20 0.36 12.96
C PHE A 256 -13.63 -0.75 13.84
N PHE A 257 -12.32 -0.77 14.00
CA PHE A 257 -11.70 -1.43 15.15
C PHE A 257 -11.87 -0.54 16.40
N ASP A 258 -11.91 -1.17 17.57
CA ASP A 258 -12.20 -0.47 18.83
C ASP A 258 -11.11 0.55 19.21
N GLN A 259 -9.89 0.36 18.73
CA GLN A 259 -8.76 1.22 19.04
C GLN A 259 -8.85 2.56 18.30
N THR A 260 -8.64 3.64 19.05
CA THR A 260 -8.63 5.01 18.53
C THR A 260 -7.41 5.76 19.07
N ILE A 261 -6.98 6.78 18.33
CA ILE A 261 -5.92 7.71 18.77
C ILE A 261 -6.57 9.08 18.95
N LYS A 262 -6.31 9.74 20.08
CA LYS A 262 -6.79 11.10 20.34
C LYS A 262 -5.65 11.93 20.90
N ILE A 263 -5.32 13.03 20.22
CA ILE A 263 -4.30 13.98 20.64
C ILE A 263 -4.95 15.35 20.75
N VAL A 264 -4.80 16.00 21.90
CA VAL A 264 -5.36 17.33 22.19
C VAL A 264 -4.31 18.17 22.90
N THR A 265 -4.00 19.33 22.34
CA THR A 265 -3.02 20.29 22.88
C THR A 265 -3.52 21.72 22.71
N GLY A 266 -3.22 22.57 23.68
CA GLY A 266 -3.68 23.96 23.71
C GLY A 266 -5.10 24.09 24.29
N ALA A 267 -5.83 25.13 23.89
CA ALA A 267 -7.12 25.51 24.47
C ALA A 267 -8.33 24.75 23.86
N PHE A 268 -8.23 23.43 23.73
CA PHE A 268 -9.35 22.58 23.31
C PHE A 268 -10.07 22.03 24.55
N ASP A 269 -11.31 22.49 24.83
CA ASP A 269 -12.16 21.94 25.90
C ASP A 269 -12.58 20.50 25.58
N GLU A 270 -12.49 19.60 26.58
CA GLU A 270 -12.79 18.18 26.48
C GLU A 270 -14.28 17.87 26.18
N LYS A 271 -15.20 18.84 26.33
CA LYS A 271 -16.66 18.66 26.18
C LYS A 271 -17.21 18.93 24.77
N TRP A 272 -16.60 18.40 23.72
CA TRP A 272 -16.95 18.82 22.35
C TRP A 272 -17.83 17.87 21.53
N ASP A 273 -19.06 18.31 21.28
CA ASP A 273 -19.95 17.92 20.19
C ASP A 273 -19.75 18.90 19.00
N ARG A 274 -18.96 18.48 18.01
CA ARG A 274 -18.99 18.88 16.57
C ARG A 274 -19.19 20.35 16.15
N SER A 275 -18.80 21.38 16.92
CA SER A 275 -18.81 22.76 16.38
C SER A 275 -17.66 23.64 16.88
N PRO A 276 -16.67 24.02 16.03
CA PRO A 276 -15.52 24.76 16.51
C PRO A 276 -15.69 26.24 16.75
N ILE A 277 -15.79 26.59 18.03
CA ILE A 277 -15.22 27.83 18.55
C ILE A 277 -13.71 27.56 18.66
N VAL A 278 -12.98 27.94 17.61
CA VAL A 278 -11.57 28.34 17.72
C VAL A 278 -11.48 29.30 18.93
N PRO A 279 -10.34 29.54 19.59
CA PRO A 279 -10.16 30.83 20.26
C PRO A 279 -10.35 31.94 19.20
N LEU A 280 -11.62 32.32 18.95
CA LEU A 280 -12.07 33.17 17.85
C LEU A 280 -11.57 34.59 18.02
N GLU A 281 -10.95 34.89 19.16
CA GLU A 281 -10.28 36.16 19.40
C GLU A 281 -9.00 36.30 18.55
N THR A 282 -8.38 35.22 18.05
CA THR A 282 -7.08 35.30 17.34
C THR A 282 -7.03 34.75 15.92
N ALA A 283 -7.94 33.87 15.49
CA ALA A 283 -7.99 33.41 14.10
C ALA A 283 -8.91 34.32 13.27
N THR A 284 -8.38 34.91 12.20
CA THR A 284 -9.16 35.77 11.30
C THR A 284 -9.85 34.98 10.19
N HIS A 285 -9.27 33.84 9.78
CA HIS A 285 -9.76 32.99 8.70
C HIS A 285 -9.85 31.53 9.11
N THR A 286 -10.62 30.77 8.33
CA THR A 286 -10.71 29.32 8.47
C THR A 286 -10.96 28.64 7.13
N VAL A 287 -10.25 27.54 6.88
CA VAL A 287 -10.51 26.64 5.74
C VAL A 287 -10.88 25.25 6.22
N GLN A 288 -11.68 24.55 5.44
CA GLN A 288 -12.11 23.17 5.69
C GLN A 288 -11.97 22.37 4.41
N GLY A 289 -11.54 21.12 4.53
CA GLY A 289 -11.39 20.26 3.36
C GLY A 289 -11.13 18.81 3.72
N ARG A 290 -10.96 18.02 2.65
CA ARG A 290 -10.76 16.58 2.72
C ARG A 290 -9.57 16.19 1.87
N ALA A 291 -8.67 15.38 2.41
CA ALA A 291 -7.51 14.83 1.72
C ALA A 291 -7.61 13.31 1.65
N ARG A 292 -7.32 12.74 0.47
CA ARG A 292 -7.24 11.29 0.25
C ARG A 292 -5.84 10.89 -0.15
N ILE A 293 -5.37 9.80 0.42
CA ILE A 293 -4.10 9.16 0.06
C ILE A 293 -4.37 7.68 -0.23
N SER A 294 -3.98 7.24 -1.40
CA SER A 294 -4.22 5.87 -1.88
C SER A 294 -3.28 4.85 -1.25
N ALA A 295 -3.64 3.57 -1.39
CA ALA A 295 -2.78 2.44 -1.05
C ALA A 295 -1.45 2.46 -1.85
N GLN A 296 -0.47 1.70 -1.37
CA GLN A 296 0.78 1.45 -2.08
C GLN A 296 1.26 0.03 -1.83
N GLU A 297 1.47 -0.72 -2.91
CA GLU A 297 2.07 -2.06 -2.89
C GLU A 297 3.57 -2.00 -2.64
N HIS A 298 4.12 -2.88 -1.80
CA HIS A 298 5.55 -2.87 -1.45
C HIS A 298 6.42 -3.20 -2.65
N PHE A 299 5.96 -4.16 -3.45
CA PHE A 299 6.60 -4.58 -4.69
C PHE A 299 8.09 -4.93 -4.51
N TYR A 300 8.45 -5.52 -3.36
CA TYR A 300 9.75 -6.17 -3.19
C TYR A 300 9.95 -7.19 -4.30
N LEU A 301 11.14 -7.25 -4.90
CA LEU A 301 11.36 -8.05 -6.11
C LEU A 301 11.32 -9.55 -5.83
N GLU A 302 11.89 -10.00 -4.71
CA GLU A 302 11.65 -11.34 -4.18
C GLU A 302 10.30 -11.33 -3.44
N THR A 303 9.32 -12.13 -3.85
CA THR A 303 8.05 -12.30 -3.14
C THR A 303 8.23 -12.98 -1.77
N ASN A 304 7.15 -13.17 -1.01
CA ASN A 304 7.21 -13.95 0.22
C ASN A 304 7.56 -15.40 -0.12
N ALA A 305 8.59 -15.91 0.57
CA ALA A 305 9.12 -17.23 0.36
C ALA A 305 9.61 -17.84 1.67
N CYS A 306 9.47 -19.15 1.79
CA CYS A 306 10.00 -19.93 2.89
C CYS A 306 10.40 -21.34 2.47
N LEU A 307 11.36 -21.91 3.18
CA LEU A 307 11.68 -23.33 3.19
C LEU A 307 11.65 -23.80 4.64
N VAL A 308 10.75 -24.73 4.94
CA VAL A 308 10.55 -25.29 6.26
C VAL A 308 11.08 -26.72 6.28
N ILE A 309 11.91 -27.06 7.26
CA ILE A 309 12.60 -28.34 7.38
C ILE A 309 12.28 -28.94 8.76
N PRO A 310 11.52 -30.04 8.84
CA PRO A 310 11.32 -30.74 10.08
C PRO A 310 12.60 -31.51 10.42
N LYS A 311 12.97 -31.53 11.70
CA LYS A 311 14.11 -32.29 12.20
C LYS A 311 13.64 -33.66 12.74
N PRO A 312 14.54 -34.64 12.86
CA PRO A 312 14.16 -36.00 13.27
C PRO A 312 13.72 -36.14 14.73
N GLU A 313 14.05 -35.18 15.60
CA GLU A 313 13.90 -35.29 17.05
C GLU A 313 13.05 -34.14 17.61
N ASP A 314 12.35 -34.42 18.72
CA ASP A 314 11.71 -33.43 19.60
C ASP A 314 10.78 -32.39 18.93
N ASP A 315 10.13 -32.75 17.81
CA ASP A 315 9.33 -31.83 17.00
C ASP A 315 10.10 -30.56 16.55
N GLU A 316 11.42 -30.64 16.46
CA GLU A 316 12.26 -29.52 16.06
C GLU A 316 12.03 -29.13 14.59
N ILE A 317 12.06 -27.83 14.31
CA ILE A 317 11.84 -27.30 12.96
C ILE A 317 12.81 -26.15 12.68
N GLU A 318 13.42 -26.18 11.50
CA GLU A 318 14.26 -25.11 10.98
C GLU A 318 13.58 -24.45 9.78
N ILE A 319 13.53 -23.11 9.79
CA ILE A 319 12.79 -22.32 8.82
C ILE A 319 13.73 -21.29 8.22
N PHE A 320 13.91 -21.36 6.91
CA PHE A 320 14.48 -20.27 6.11
C PHE A 320 13.32 -19.44 5.59
N VAL A 321 13.29 -18.15 5.88
CA VAL A 321 12.17 -17.27 5.51
C VAL A 321 12.67 -15.92 5.05
N SER A 322 12.01 -15.35 4.05
CA SER A 322 12.20 -13.97 3.66
C SER A 322 11.37 -13.08 4.60
N SER A 323 11.92 -12.74 5.78
CA SER A 323 11.23 -11.98 6.83
C SER A 323 12.13 -10.92 7.48
N GLN A 324 11.54 -9.79 7.86
CA GLN A 324 12.19 -8.73 8.62
C GLN A 324 12.16 -9.00 10.13
N ASP A 325 11.32 -9.93 10.59
CA ASP A 325 11.17 -10.27 12.00
C ASP A 325 11.22 -11.79 12.22
N PRO A 326 12.44 -12.38 12.27
CA PRO A 326 12.61 -13.80 12.55
C PRO A 326 12.14 -14.19 13.96
N THR A 327 12.13 -13.25 14.92
CA THR A 327 11.72 -13.52 16.30
C THR A 327 10.22 -13.73 16.39
N SER A 328 9.42 -12.80 15.85
CA SER A 328 7.96 -12.96 15.81
C SER A 328 7.56 -14.16 14.96
N THR A 329 8.27 -14.40 13.85
CA THR A 329 8.06 -15.60 13.02
C THR A 329 8.24 -16.89 13.84
N GLN A 330 9.32 -16.99 14.63
CA GLN A 330 9.58 -18.11 15.52
C GLN A 330 8.46 -18.30 16.55
N ILE A 331 8.06 -17.22 17.24
CA ILE A 331 7.05 -17.27 18.30
C ILE A 331 5.69 -17.69 17.75
N LEU A 332 5.26 -17.12 16.61
CA LEU A 332 3.98 -17.41 16.00
C LEU A 332 3.93 -18.83 15.43
N ILE A 333 5.00 -19.31 14.82
CA ILE A 333 5.05 -20.70 14.35
C ILE A 333 5.07 -21.67 15.52
N ALA A 334 5.82 -21.40 16.59
CA ALA A 334 5.76 -22.19 17.82
C ALA A 334 4.33 -22.26 18.40
N HIS A 335 3.61 -21.13 18.40
CA HIS A 335 2.20 -21.05 18.80
C HIS A 335 1.29 -21.92 17.92
N VAL A 336 1.37 -21.80 16.60
CA VAL A 336 0.57 -22.62 15.66
C VAL A 336 0.87 -24.09 15.86
N MET A 337 2.15 -24.47 15.93
CA MET A 337 2.60 -25.85 16.05
C MET A 337 2.38 -26.45 17.44
N GLY A 338 2.12 -25.64 18.47
CA GLY A 338 1.92 -26.12 19.84
C GLY A 338 3.19 -26.64 20.51
N ILE A 339 4.36 -26.14 20.09
CA ILE A 339 5.66 -26.53 20.61
C ILE A 339 6.37 -25.33 21.27
N PRO A 340 7.32 -25.54 22.18
CA PRO A 340 8.08 -24.44 22.77
C PRO A 340 8.97 -23.74 21.72
N SER A 341 9.15 -22.44 21.83
CA SER A 341 9.91 -21.65 20.84
C SER A 341 11.37 -22.09 20.68
N ASN A 342 11.98 -22.76 21.68
CA ASN A 342 13.33 -23.31 21.56
C ASN A 342 13.44 -24.48 20.57
N ARG A 343 12.31 -25.06 20.14
CA ARG A 343 12.25 -26.09 19.08
C ARG A 343 12.10 -25.50 17.67
N VAL A 344 11.92 -24.19 17.55
CA VAL A 344 11.77 -23.48 16.28
C VAL A 344 13.01 -22.63 16.03
N VAL A 345 13.70 -22.85 14.91
CA VAL A 345 14.85 -22.03 14.49
C VAL A 345 14.49 -21.26 13.22
N CYS A 346 14.48 -19.93 13.29
CA CYS A 346 14.23 -19.08 12.14
C CYS A 346 15.53 -18.46 11.62
N ARG A 347 15.81 -18.60 10.32
CA ARG A 347 17.05 -18.15 9.66
C ARG A 347 16.74 -17.21 8.51
N VAL A 348 17.35 -16.03 8.54
CA VAL A 348 17.26 -15.02 7.48
C VAL A 348 18.67 -14.62 7.08
N LYS A 349 19.05 -14.87 5.82
CA LYS A 349 20.36 -14.46 5.29
C LYS A 349 20.32 -13.06 4.65
N ARG A 350 19.30 -12.84 3.82
CA ARG A 350 19.00 -11.61 3.07
C ARG A 350 17.57 -11.68 2.54
N MET A 351 17.06 -10.57 2.03
CA MET A 351 15.77 -10.48 1.33
C MET A 351 15.93 -9.63 0.07
N GLY A 352 15.20 -9.98 -0.99
CA GLY A 352 15.11 -9.19 -2.23
C GLY A 352 14.14 -8.01 -2.09
N GLY A 353 14.32 -7.21 -1.02
CA GLY A 353 13.39 -6.16 -0.58
C GLY A 353 12.39 -6.65 0.46
N GLY A 354 11.87 -5.71 1.26
CA GLY A 354 10.86 -5.99 2.29
C GLY A 354 9.98 -4.78 2.59
N PHE A 355 10.60 -3.61 2.80
CA PHE A 355 9.92 -2.31 2.89
C PHE A 355 8.80 -2.19 3.93
N GLY A 356 8.74 -3.10 4.91
CA GLY A 356 7.70 -3.22 5.92
C GLY A 356 6.76 -4.40 5.69
N GLY A 357 6.47 -4.76 4.42
CA GLY A 357 5.52 -5.83 4.08
C GLY A 357 5.98 -7.22 4.54
N LYS A 358 7.29 -7.40 4.75
CA LYS A 358 7.86 -8.63 5.29
C LYS A 358 8.07 -8.63 6.81
N ALA A 359 7.46 -7.68 7.54
CA ALA A 359 7.53 -7.64 9.01
C ALA A 359 6.57 -8.63 9.68
N SER A 360 5.35 -8.75 9.17
CA SER A 360 4.31 -9.60 9.79
C SER A 360 3.68 -10.61 8.83
N ARG A 361 3.61 -10.30 7.53
CA ARG A 361 2.88 -11.12 6.53
C ARG A 361 3.54 -12.45 6.11
N PRO A 362 4.88 -12.59 6.04
CA PRO A 362 5.51 -13.85 5.63
C PRO A 362 5.18 -15.03 6.55
N VAL A 363 4.81 -14.75 7.82
CA VAL A 363 4.54 -15.78 8.82
C VAL A 363 3.35 -16.67 8.45
N PHE A 364 2.37 -16.15 7.71
CA PHE A 364 1.20 -16.94 7.27
C PHE A 364 1.63 -18.05 6.31
N LEU A 365 2.49 -17.72 5.34
CA LEU A 365 3.03 -18.71 4.41
C LEU A 365 3.91 -19.74 5.14
N ALA A 366 4.80 -19.27 6.01
CA ALA A 366 5.71 -20.12 6.76
C ALA A 366 4.98 -21.03 7.77
N ALA A 367 3.92 -20.55 8.41
CA ALA A 367 3.11 -21.35 9.33
C ALA A 367 2.30 -22.43 8.59
N ALA A 368 1.71 -22.12 7.43
CA ALA A 368 1.04 -23.11 6.60
C ALA A 368 2.00 -24.20 6.12
N ALA A 369 3.19 -23.80 5.66
CA ALA A 369 4.26 -24.72 5.29
C ALA A 369 4.73 -25.57 6.48
N ALA A 370 4.81 -25.00 7.69
CA ALA A 370 5.18 -25.74 8.91
C ALA A 370 4.15 -26.79 9.31
N VAL A 371 2.85 -26.46 9.23
CA VAL A 371 1.76 -27.43 9.47
C VAL A 371 1.88 -28.62 8.51
N ALA A 372 2.00 -28.34 7.21
CA ALA A 372 2.14 -29.37 6.19
C ALA A 372 3.44 -30.18 6.35
N SER A 373 4.55 -29.50 6.62
CA SER A 373 5.87 -30.11 6.79
C SER A 373 5.90 -31.09 7.96
N ARG A 374 5.29 -30.73 9.10
CA ARG A 374 5.15 -31.63 10.25
C ARG A 374 4.26 -32.82 9.94
N ALA A 375 3.12 -32.60 9.31
CA ALA A 375 2.19 -33.68 8.98
C ALA A 375 2.80 -34.71 8.02
N LEU A 376 3.65 -34.26 7.09
CA LEU A 376 4.29 -35.11 6.09
C LEU A 376 5.67 -35.65 6.51
N GLY A 377 6.27 -35.09 7.58
CA GLY A 377 7.65 -35.39 7.98
C GLY A 377 8.68 -35.05 6.90
N LYS A 378 8.40 -34.03 6.07
CA LYS A 378 9.21 -33.66 4.89
C LYS A 378 9.45 -32.16 4.82
N PRO A 379 10.57 -31.72 4.24
CA PRO A 379 10.78 -30.31 3.94
C PRO A 379 9.70 -29.78 2.98
N VAL A 380 9.22 -28.56 3.21
CA VAL A 380 8.23 -27.89 2.35
C VAL A 380 8.75 -26.51 1.97
N ARG A 381 8.87 -26.27 0.67
CA ARG A 381 9.16 -24.96 0.09
C ARG A 381 7.89 -24.28 -0.41
N SER A 382 7.84 -22.98 -0.26
CA SER A 382 6.78 -22.16 -0.82
C SER A 382 7.31 -20.80 -1.22
N MET A 383 6.92 -20.34 -2.41
CA MET A 383 7.14 -18.98 -2.87
C MET A 383 5.87 -18.52 -3.58
N LEU A 384 5.37 -17.36 -3.19
CA LEU A 384 4.19 -16.79 -3.83
C LEU A 384 4.53 -16.28 -5.23
N THR A 385 3.61 -16.45 -6.17
CA THR A 385 3.62 -15.63 -7.39
C THR A 385 3.39 -14.17 -7.04
N ARG A 386 3.72 -13.27 -7.97
CA ARG A 386 3.45 -11.84 -7.78
C ARG A 386 1.96 -11.55 -7.54
N GLU A 387 1.07 -12.25 -8.24
CA GLU A 387 -0.38 -12.09 -8.10
C GLU A 387 -0.85 -12.50 -6.70
N GLU A 388 -0.47 -13.70 -6.25
CA GLU A 388 -0.81 -14.19 -4.91
C GLU A 388 -0.30 -13.23 -3.83
N ASP A 389 0.95 -12.78 -3.94
CA ASP A 389 1.60 -11.87 -3.00
C ASP A 389 0.84 -10.54 -2.88
N MET A 390 0.53 -9.89 -4.01
CA MET A 390 -0.17 -8.60 -4.04
C MET A 390 -1.63 -8.69 -3.56
N VAL A 391 -2.28 -9.85 -3.71
CA VAL A 391 -3.66 -10.05 -3.26
C VAL A 391 -3.71 -10.30 -1.74
N MET A 392 -2.75 -11.03 -1.17
CA MET A 392 -2.86 -11.54 0.21
C MET A 392 -2.10 -10.73 1.27
N THR A 393 -1.02 -10.04 0.88
CA THR A 393 -0.08 -9.48 1.87
C THR A 393 -0.41 -8.05 2.30
N GLY A 394 -1.42 -7.43 1.67
CA GLY A 394 -1.84 -6.07 1.99
C GLY A 394 -0.79 -5.03 1.60
N MET A 395 -1.12 -3.78 1.85
CA MET A 395 -0.39 -2.63 1.30
C MET A 395 -0.05 -1.63 2.40
N ARG A 396 0.49 -0.47 2.01
CA ARG A 396 0.36 0.76 2.80
C ARG A 396 -1.12 1.10 2.95
N HIS A 397 -1.54 1.40 4.18
CA HIS A 397 -2.87 1.92 4.49
C HIS A 397 -3.26 3.14 3.63
N PRO A 398 -4.39 3.09 2.91
CA PRO A 398 -5.10 4.28 2.44
C PRO A 398 -5.56 5.14 3.60
N TYR A 399 -5.56 6.46 3.40
CA TYR A 399 -5.98 7.44 4.40
C TYR A 399 -7.02 8.41 3.85
N LEU A 400 -7.92 8.83 4.74
CA LEU A 400 -8.82 9.96 4.57
C LEU A 400 -8.59 10.93 5.74
N GLY A 401 -8.31 12.20 5.44
CA GLY A 401 -8.18 13.25 6.44
C GLY A 401 -9.21 14.35 6.23
N ASP A 402 -10.13 14.54 7.17
CA ASP A 402 -11.05 15.67 7.21
C ASP A 402 -10.48 16.73 8.14
N TYR A 403 -10.14 17.90 7.60
CA TYR A 403 -9.43 18.93 8.33
C TYR A 403 -10.21 20.24 8.40
N LYS A 404 -9.99 20.97 9.49
CA LYS A 404 -10.35 22.38 9.66
C LYS A 404 -9.18 23.13 10.26
N VAL A 405 -8.75 24.20 9.60
CA VAL A 405 -7.56 24.97 9.99
C VAL A 405 -7.93 26.43 10.18
N GLY A 406 -7.56 27.00 11.33
CA GLY A 406 -7.71 28.42 11.66
C GLY A 406 -6.38 29.15 11.61
N PHE A 407 -6.35 30.35 11.04
CA PHE A 407 -5.12 31.12 10.77
C PHE A 407 -5.38 32.63 10.69
N THR A 408 -4.31 33.45 10.68
CA THR A 408 -4.36 34.92 10.57
C THR A 408 -4.31 35.41 9.12
N ASP A 409 -4.47 36.73 8.88
CA ASP A 409 -4.34 37.36 7.54
C ASP A 409 -2.94 37.17 6.94
N GLU A 410 -1.92 37.03 7.79
CA GLU A 410 -0.54 36.74 7.40
C GLU A 410 -0.36 35.27 6.98
N GLY A 411 -1.22 34.37 7.47
CA GLY A 411 -1.12 32.93 7.29
C GLY A 411 -0.52 32.19 8.49
N ARG A 412 -0.42 32.83 9.66
CA ARG A 412 0.07 32.17 10.89
C ARG A 412 -1.00 31.20 11.39
N LEU A 413 -0.64 29.93 11.53
CA LEU A 413 -1.54 28.88 12.03
C LEU A 413 -1.87 29.09 13.51
N ILE A 414 -3.16 28.97 13.83
CA ILE A 414 -3.71 29.13 15.19
C ILE A 414 -4.27 27.80 15.70
N SER A 415 -5.00 27.07 14.86
CA SER A 415 -5.65 25.82 15.25
C SER A 415 -5.73 24.80 14.13
N LEU A 416 -5.58 23.52 14.47
CA LEU A 416 -5.86 22.38 13.61
C LEU A 416 -6.87 21.45 14.30
N ASP A 417 -7.92 21.09 13.58
CA ASP A 417 -8.85 20.03 13.94
C ASP A 417 -8.88 19.00 12.80
N LEU A 418 -8.47 17.77 13.09
CA LEU A 418 -8.25 16.71 12.10
C LEU A 418 -8.91 15.41 12.55
N GLU A 419 -9.83 14.90 11.74
CA GLU A 419 -10.28 13.50 11.78
C GLU A 419 -9.50 12.73 10.73
N ILE A 420 -8.80 11.67 11.15
CA ILE A 420 -7.95 10.86 10.28
C ILE A 420 -8.39 9.39 10.33
N TYR A 421 -8.72 8.84 9.17
CA TYR A 421 -9.21 7.48 9.01
C TYR A 421 -8.22 6.67 8.19
N ALA A 422 -7.78 5.53 8.73
CA ALA A 422 -6.92 4.59 8.02
C ALA A 422 -7.72 3.34 7.66
N ASN A 423 -7.67 2.91 6.39
CA ASN A 423 -8.24 1.61 6.02
C ASN A 423 -7.28 0.50 6.44
N ALA A 424 -7.64 -0.24 7.48
CA ALA A 424 -6.81 -1.31 8.06
C ALA A 424 -6.96 -2.65 7.32
N GLY A 425 -8.04 -2.84 6.55
CA GLY A 425 -8.44 -4.15 6.04
C GLY A 425 -9.24 -4.92 7.08
N TYR A 426 -9.21 -6.25 7.00
CA TYR A 426 -10.13 -7.09 7.79
C TYR A 426 -9.67 -7.40 9.23
N SER A 427 -8.39 -7.15 9.55
CA SER A 427 -7.82 -7.34 10.90
C SER A 427 -6.87 -6.19 11.29
N ASN A 428 -6.30 -6.23 12.50
CA ASN A 428 -5.49 -5.13 13.02
C ASN A 428 -4.06 -5.08 12.48
N ASP A 429 -3.32 -6.19 12.46
CA ASP A 429 -1.87 -6.22 12.18
C ASP A 429 -1.11 -5.09 12.92
N LEU A 430 -0.39 -4.23 12.19
CA LEU A 430 0.34 -3.07 12.68
C LEU A 430 -0.44 -1.75 12.49
N SER A 431 -1.76 -1.81 12.22
CA SER A 431 -2.57 -0.65 11.88
C SER A 431 -2.61 0.40 12.99
N LEU A 432 -2.69 -0.02 14.26
CA LEU A 432 -2.72 0.90 15.40
C LEU A 432 -1.45 1.77 15.49
N PRO A 433 -0.22 1.21 15.56
CA PRO A 433 0.99 2.04 15.61
C PRO A 433 1.24 2.80 14.30
N VAL A 434 0.73 2.34 13.15
CA VAL A 434 0.73 3.11 11.89
C VAL A 434 -0.17 4.35 12.00
N LEU A 435 -1.39 4.19 12.53
CA LEU A 435 -2.32 5.29 12.77
C LEU A 435 -1.76 6.29 13.78
N GLU A 436 -1.19 5.79 14.88
CA GLU A 436 -0.52 6.62 15.89
C GLU A 436 0.56 7.49 15.23
N ARG A 437 1.45 6.90 14.43
CA ARG A 437 2.49 7.66 13.72
C ARG A 437 1.91 8.69 12.76
N ALA A 438 0.85 8.38 12.02
CA ALA A 438 0.18 9.38 11.18
C ALA A 438 -0.38 10.53 12.04
N CYS A 439 -1.02 10.20 13.16
CA CYS A 439 -1.60 11.17 14.09
C CYS A 439 -0.56 12.03 14.80
N THR A 440 0.69 11.58 14.99
CA THR A 440 1.76 12.35 15.64
C THR A 440 2.66 13.11 14.66
N HIS A 441 2.51 12.90 13.35
CA HIS A 441 3.28 13.61 12.31
C HIS A 441 2.35 14.44 11.40
N SER A 442 1.15 14.77 11.88
CA SER A 442 0.17 15.57 11.14
C SER A 442 0.44 17.08 11.23
N ASP A 443 1.46 17.50 11.98
CA ASP A 443 2.06 18.85 11.95
C ASP A 443 3.19 18.97 10.94
N ASN A 444 3.81 17.86 10.51
CA ASN A 444 5.02 17.86 9.71
C ASN A 444 6.14 18.70 10.38
N THR A 445 6.38 19.92 9.89
CA THR A 445 7.36 20.85 10.45
C THR A 445 6.72 22.14 10.98
N TYR A 446 5.39 22.19 11.06
CA TYR A 446 4.63 23.41 11.36
C TYR A 446 4.24 23.50 12.82
N LYS A 447 4.58 24.62 13.47
CA LYS A 447 4.09 24.93 14.81
C LYS A 447 2.61 25.33 14.76
N ILE A 448 1.78 24.61 15.51
CA ILE A 448 0.35 24.87 15.64
C ILE A 448 0.00 24.93 17.13
N PRO A 449 -0.40 26.10 17.66
CA PRO A 449 -0.62 26.26 19.11
C PRO A 449 -1.76 25.41 19.67
N ASN A 450 -2.82 25.22 18.90
CA ASN A 450 -3.99 24.45 19.32
C ASN A 450 -4.20 23.30 18.34
N VAL A 451 -4.16 22.06 18.81
CA VAL A 451 -4.33 20.88 17.96
C VAL A 451 -5.34 19.90 18.56
N ARG A 452 -6.25 19.41 17.72
CA ARG A 452 -7.03 18.20 17.95
C ARG A 452 -6.84 17.25 16.77
N VAL A 453 -6.37 16.03 17.04
CA VAL A 453 -6.29 14.94 16.06
C VAL A 453 -7.02 13.73 16.62
N ASN A 454 -7.99 13.23 15.87
CA ASN A 454 -8.74 12.01 16.18
C ASN A 454 -8.51 10.97 15.07
N GLY A 455 -7.84 9.88 15.41
CA GLY A 455 -7.54 8.76 14.53
C GLY A 455 -8.49 7.58 14.71
N ARG A 456 -8.95 6.99 13.61
CA ARG A 456 -9.76 5.76 13.59
C ARG A 456 -9.28 4.75 12.56
N LEU A 457 -9.38 3.47 12.91
CA LEU A 457 -9.08 2.35 12.02
C LEU A 457 -10.39 1.82 11.42
N CYS A 458 -10.55 1.98 10.11
CA CYS A 458 -11.68 1.42 9.37
C CYS A 458 -11.46 -0.08 9.15
N LYS A 459 -12.41 -0.90 9.60
CA LYS A 459 -12.45 -2.33 9.31
C LYS A 459 -13.18 -2.55 7.99
N THR A 460 -12.50 -3.16 7.02
CA THR A 460 -13.04 -3.39 5.67
C THR A 460 -12.77 -4.82 5.22
N ASN A 461 -13.47 -5.26 4.19
CA ASN A 461 -13.32 -6.56 3.55
C ASN A 461 -12.22 -6.54 2.46
N LEU A 462 -11.08 -5.97 2.81
CA LEU A 462 -9.85 -5.95 2.02
C LEU A 462 -8.73 -6.64 2.81
N ALA A 463 -7.68 -7.06 2.11
CA ALA A 463 -6.49 -7.63 2.73
C ALA A 463 -5.95 -6.69 3.81
N THR A 464 -5.56 -7.27 4.96
CA THR A 464 -5.01 -6.54 6.09
C THR A 464 -3.79 -5.73 5.65
N ASN A 465 -3.87 -4.40 5.76
CA ASN A 465 -2.75 -3.51 5.46
C ASN A 465 -1.73 -3.56 6.60
N THR A 466 -0.47 -3.29 6.26
CA THR A 466 0.65 -3.48 7.18
C THR A 466 1.67 -2.33 7.11
N ALA A 467 2.81 -2.50 7.76
CA ALA A 467 3.93 -1.60 7.69
C ALA A 467 4.34 -1.35 6.23
N PHE A 468 4.54 -0.08 5.88
CA PHE A 468 5.28 0.33 4.70
C PHE A 468 6.29 1.40 5.13
N ARG A 469 7.49 1.47 4.55
CA ARG A 469 8.47 2.56 4.73
C ARG A 469 7.80 3.94 4.96
N GLY A 470 8.07 4.51 6.13
CA GLY A 470 7.46 5.76 6.64
C GLY A 470 6.34 5.53 7.68
N PHE A 471 5.65 4.38 7.60
CA PHE A 471 4.81 3.81 8.67
C PHE A 471 3.69 4.75 9.14
N GLY A 472 2.92 5.36 8.23
CA GLY A 472 1.86 6.32 8.57
C GLY A 472 2.32 7.78 8.52
N GLY A 473 3.60 8.04 8.78
CA GLY A 473 4.19 9.38 8.71
C GLY A 473 3.96 10.07 7.35
N PRO A 474 4.25 9.44 6.19
CA PRO A 474 3.97 10.03 4.89
C PRO A 474 2.49 10.42 4.72
N GLN A 475 1.56 9.63 5.26
CA GLN A 475 0.15 9.95 5.14
C GLN A 475 -0.25 11.15 5.99
N GLY A 476 0.19 11.22 7.26
CA GLY A 476 -0.02 12.38 8.13
C GLY A 476 0.58 13.66 7.53
N MET A 477 1.84 13.61 7.08
CA MET A 477 2.53 14.76 6.48
C MET A 477 1.90 15.18 5.14
N MET A 478 1.42 14.25 4.31
CA MET A 478 0.72 14.61 3.07
C MET A 478 -0.63 15.28 3.32
N ILE A 479 -1.37 14.86 4.36
CA ILE A 479 -2.57 15.59 4.80
C ILE A 479 -2.17 16.99 5.28
N ALA A 480 -1.04 17.10 6.01
CA ALA A 480 -0.49 18.38 6.44
C ALA A 480 -0.24 19.36 5.30
N GLU A 481 0.48 18.90 4.27
CA GLU A 481 0.74 19.70 3.08
C GLU A 481 -0.54 20.09 2.32
N LYS A 482 -1.60 19.27 2.37
CA LYS A 482 -2.88 19.63 1.73
C LYS A 482 -3.55 20.80 2.39
N TRP A 483 -3.60 20.85 3.72
CA TRP A 483 -4.21 22.01 4.38
C TRP A 483 -3.29 23.23 4.36
N ILE A 484 -1.96 23.08 4.35
CA ILE A 484 -1.02 24.18 4.10
C ILE A 484 -1.23 24.83 2.74
N THR A 485 -1.30 24.02 1.66
CA THR A 485 -1.55 24.56 0.32
C THR A 485 -2.92 25.22 0.24
N HIS A 486 -3.95 24.67 0.89
CA HIS A 486 -5.28 25.29 0.93
C HIS A 486 -5.25 26.67 1.63
N VAL A 487 -4.49 26.83 2.72
CA VAL A 487 -4.30 28.13 3.38
C VAL A 487 -3.60 29.13 2.43
N ALA A 488 -2.56 28.69 1.72
CA ALA A 488 -1.85 29.51 0.75
C ALA A 488 -2.74 29.97 -0.41
N ASP A 489 -3.50 29.04 -1.00
CA ASP A 489 -4.46 29.31 -2.08
C ASP A 489 -5.55 30.29 -1.63
N TYR A 490 -6.08 30.12 -0.41
CA TYR A 490 -7.08 31.01 0.17
C TYR A 490 -6.57 32.46 0.29
N LEU A 491 -5.32 32.62 0.72
CA LEU A 491 -4.69 33.94 0.88
C LEU A 491 -4.14 34.51 -0.43
N GLY A 492 -4.10 33.72 -1.51
CA GLY A 492 -3.42 34.09 -2.76
C GLY A 492 -1.93 34.32 -2.58
N LYS A 493 -1.29 33.62 -1.63
CA LYS A 493 0.14 33.76 -1.31
C LYS A 493 0.94 32.56 -1.81
N PRO A 494 2.23 32.75 -2.14
CA PRO A 494 3.12 31.64 -2.41
C PRO A 494 3.22 30.69 -1.21
N VAL A 495 3.13 29.38 -1.47
CA VAL A 495 3.00 28.36 -0.41
C VAL A 495 4.24 28.28 0.47
N GLU A 496 5.42 28.51 -0.09
CA GLU A 496 6.70 28.55 0.63
C GLU A 496 6.72 29.62 1.73
N GLN A 497 6.09 30.78 1.50
CA GLN A 497 5.99 31.83 2.52
C GLN A 497 5.10 31.41 3.68
N ILE A 498 4.01 30.69 3.39
CA ILE A 498 3.15 30.11 4.43
C ILE A 498 3.91 29.04 5.22
N ARG A 499 4.71 28.20 4.55
CA ARG A 499 5.52 27.19 5.22
C ARG A 499 6.54 27.83 6.16
N GLU A 500 7.35 28.76 5.66
CA GLU A 500 8.40 29.45 6.41
C GLU A 500 7.87 30.19 7.64
N LEU A 501 6.74 30.89 7.48
CA LEU A 501 6.07 31.57 8.58
C LEU A 501 5.70 30.61 9.71
N ASN A 502 5.49 29.32 9.36
CA ASN A 502 4.95 28.34 10.27
C ASN A 502 5.92 27.29 10.81
N PHE A 503 7.19 27.24 10.37
CA PHE A 503 8.14 26.26 10.87
C PHE A 503 8.35 26.31 12.39
N TYR A 504 8.61 25.15 12.98
CA TYR A 504 9.18 25.07 14.33
C TYR A 504 10.58 25.71 14.38
N ALA A 505 10.95 26.18 15.56
CA ALA A 505 12.30 26.56 15.92
C ALA A 505 12.96 25.52 16.85
N ASN A 506 14.30 25.52 16.90
CA ASN A 506 15.05 24.67 17.81
C ASN A 506 14.68 24.95 19.28
N GLY A 507 14.50 23.88 20.06
CA GLY A 507 14.06 23.93 21.45
C GLY A 507 12.55 24.10 21.64
N GLU A 508 11.78 24.29 20.57
CA GLU A 508 10.31 24.23 20.66
C GLU A 508 9.82 22.80 20.85
N LYS A 509 8.54 22.66 21.19
CA LYS A 509 7.91 21.36 21.37
C LYS A 509 6.89 21.09 20.28
N THR A 510 6.79 19.84 19.86
CA THR A 510 5.70 19.35 19.01
C THR A 510 4.37 19.39 19.77
N TYR A 511 3.24 19.20 19.08
CA TYR A 511 1.93 19.14 19.74
C TYR A 511 1.73 17.89 20.60
N ILE A 512 2.71 16.97 20.68
CA ILE A 512 2.73 15.87 21.66
C ILE A 512 3.71 16.12 22.82
N ASP A 513 4.06 17.39 23.04
CA ASP A 513 4.99 17.87 24.08
C ASP A 513 6.43 17.32 23.97
N MET A 514 6.82 16.83 22.78
CA MET A 514 8.19 16.35 22.53
C MET A 514 9.10 17.54 22.16
N PRO A 515 10.20 17.80 22.89
CA PRO A 515 11.14 18.86 22.55
C PRO A 515 11.93 18.53 21.28
N LEU A 516 12.11 19.54 20.42
CA LEU A 516 12.91 19.49 19.21
C LEU A 516 14.33 19.97 19.54
N GLU A 517 15.15 19.06 20.05
CA GLU A 517 16.58 19.28 20.33
C GLU A 517 17.43 19.05 19.08
N ASP A 518 18.48 19.86 18.90
CA ASP A 518 19.35 19.85 17.71
C ASP A 518 18.55 19.88 16.38
N TYR A 519 17.50 20.70 16.35
CA TYR A 519 16.60 20.83 15.21
C TYR A 519 17.14 21.84 14.19
N HIS A 520 17.73 21.32 13.11
CA HIS A 520 18.41 22.09 12.07
C HIS A 520 17.60 22.25 10.78
N PHE A 521 16.26 22.19 10.86
CA PHE A 521 15.42 22.23 9.66
C PHE A 521 15.53 23.54 8.88
N ASP A 522 15.74 24.67 9.56
CA ASP A 522 15.94 25.97 8.91
C ASP A 522 17.18 25.97 8.00
N ARG A 523 18.26 25.29 8.41
CA ARG A 523 19.46 25.10 7.59
C ARG A 523 19.14 24.27 6.36
N VAL A 524 18.47 23.11 6.54
CA VAL A 524 18.09 22.22 5.44
C VAL A 524 17.22 22.95 4.42
N TRP A 525 16.24 23.72 4.88
CA TRP A 525 15.36 24.51 4.03
C TRP A 525 16.14 25.56 3.21
N LYS A 526 16.96 26.40 3.87
CA LYS A 526 17.76 27.44 3.20
C LYS A 526 18.73 26.86 2.17
N GLU A 527 19.35 25.74 2.50
CA GLU A 527 20.28 25.03 1.62
C GLU A 527 19.55 24.49 0.38
N VAL A 528 18.39 23.84 0.56
CA VAL A 528 17.58 23.36 -0.57
C VAL A 528 17.13 24.52 -1.46
N ILE A 529 16.61 25.61 -0.90
CA ILE A 529 16.22 26.80 -1.69
C ILE A 529 17.40 27.33 -2.52
N THR A 530 18.57 27.47 -1.88
CA THR A 530 19.77 28.00 -2.56
C THR A 530 20.30 27.06 -3.63
N THR A 531 20.44 25.78 -3.33
CA THR A 531 21.05 24.77 -4.23
C THR A 531 20.14 24.33 -5.37
N SER A 532 18.82 24.55 -5.24
CA SER A 532 17.84 24.23 -6.28
C SER A 532 17.53 25.39 -7.22
N ASP A 533 18.06 26.58 -6.95
CA ASP A 533 17.72 27.83 -7.65
C ASP A 533 16.19 28.08 -7.71
N TYR A 534 15.49 27.80 -6.59
CA TYR A 534 14.04 28.00 -6.42
C TYR A 534 13.69 29.47 -6.28
#